data_AF-A0A2C6CVE2-F1
#
_entry.id   AF-A0A2C6CVE2-F1
#
_cell.length_a   1.000
_cell.length_b   1.000
_cell.length_c   1.000
_cell.angle_alpha   90.00
_cell.angle_beta   90.00
_cell.angle_gamma   90.00
#
_symmetry.space_group_name_H-M   'P 1'
#
loop_
_entity.id
_entity.type
_entity.pdbx_description
1 polymer ?
#
loop_
_entity_poly.entity_id
_entity_poly.type
_entity_poly.pdbx_seq_one_letter_code
_entity_poly.pdbx_strand_id
1 'polypeptide(L)'
;MNNDKIVSRLNDLLTKNYDSEKGYEEAAHEVESPRLKAIFKRRSQQRYDFGHQLKAEITALGGTPDKGTSILGDMHRRWINVKAALSNDTDETILEECERGEEACLEEYNEVLEDTTLPASTRSVLENQRNSVKMALQQVESLEEKA
;
A
#
# COMPACT_ATOMS: atom_id res chain seq x y z
N MET A 1 11.27 21.24 13.48
CA MET A 1 9.82 21.53 13.52
C MET A 1 9.12 21.22 12.19
N ASN A 2 9.56 21.72 11.01
CA ASN A 2 8.88 21.36 9.74
C ASN A 2 9.19 19.93 9.27
N ASN A 3 10.45 19.50 9.35
CA ASN A 3 10.84 18.14 8.94
C ASN A 3 10.23 17.06 9.84
N ASP A 4 10.01 17.31 11.13
CA ASP A 4 9.46 16.32 12.06
C ASP A 4 8.04 15.89 11.65
N LYS A 5 7.22 16.84 11.21
CA LYS A 5 5.87 16.58 10.70
C LYS A 5 5.95 15.79 9.39
N ILE A 6 6.81 16.18 8.46
CA ILE A 6 7.00 15.47 7.18
C ILE A 6 7.46 14.04 7.44
N VAL A 7 8.47 13.86 8.29
CA VAL A 7 9.01 12.55 8.70
C VAL A 7 7.91 11.66 9.28
N SER A 8 7.05 12.20 10.15
CA SER A 8 5.90 11.45 10.69
C SER A 8 5.00 10.93 9.57
N ARG A 9 4.59 11.81 8.65
CA ARG A 9 3.70 11.44 7.54
C ARG A 9 4.34 10.44 6.57
N LEU A 10 5.64 10.57 6.33
CA LEU A 10 6.37 9.58 5.54
C LEU A 10 6.47 8.23 6.25
N ASN A 11 6.57 8.21 7.58
CA ASN A 11 6.50 6.98 8.38
C ASN A 11 5.11 6.35 8.36
N ASP A 12 4.05 7.16 8.33
CA ASP A 12 2.67 6.67 8.15
C ASP A 12 2.50 6.00 6.77
N LEU A 13 3.00 6.64 5.69
CA LEU A 13 3.02 6.03 4.35
C LEU A 13 3.92 4.79 4.27
N LEU A 14 5.08 4.80 4.93
CA LEU A 14 5.97 3.64 5.02
C LEU A 14 5.24 2.48 5.68
N THR A 15 4.52 2.78 6.76
CA THR A 15 3.70 1.82 7.49
C THR A 15 2.64 1.21 6.59
N LYS A 16 1.91 2.07 5.85
CA LYS A 16 0.89 1.63 4.90
C LYS A 16 1.46 0.76 3.78
N ASN A 17 2.68 1.01 3.31
CA ASN A 17 3.30 0.18 2.29
C ASN A 17 3.66 -1.21 2.81
N TYR A 18 4.15 -1.35 4.04
CA TYR A 18 4.36 -2.68 4.65
C TYR A 18 3.06 -3.46 4.82
N ASP A 19 2.00 -2.75 5.18
CA ASP A 19 0.66 -3.28 5.24
C ASP A 19 0.21 -3.84 3.88
N SER A 20 0.24 -3.01 2.85
CA SER A 20 -0.13 -3.41 1.50
C SER A 20 0.77 -4.52 0.94
N GLU A 21 2.07 -4.51 1.25
CA GLU A 21 3.00 -5.59 0.87
C GLU A 21 2.49 -6.95 1.36
N LYS A 22 2.21 -7.06 2.66
CA LYS A 22 1.69 -8.29 3.27
C LYS A 22 0.30 -8.66 2.79
N GLY A 23 -0.59 -7.67 2.67
CA GLY A 23 -1.93 -7.88 2.12
C GLY A 23 -1.88 -8.50 0.72
N TYR A 24 -0.98 -8.02 -0.14
CA TYR A 24 -0.79 -8.59 -1.47
C TYR A 24 -0.10 -9.96 -1.49
N GLU A 25 0.84 -10.23 -0.57
CA GLU A 25 1.43 -11.57 -0.42
C GLU A 25 0.36 -12.60 -0.07
N GLU A 26 -0.48 -12.26 0.89
CA GLU A 26 -1.58 -13.09 1.37
C GLU A 26 -2.66 -13.26 0.28
N ALA A 27 -3.06 -12.18 -0.40
CA ALA A 27 -3.97 -12.24 -1.55
C ALA A 27 -3.43 -13.18 -2.66
N ALA A 28 -2.12 -13.11 -2.95
CA ALA A 28 -1.48 -14.00 -3.93
C ALA A 28 -1.44 -15.47 -3.51
N HIS A 29 -1.53 -15.75 -2.21
CA HIS A 29 -1.59 -17.12 -1.67
C HIS A 29 -2.99 -17.72 -1.83
N GLU A 30 -4.04 -16.93 -1.56
CA GLU A 30 -5.42 -17.43 -1.49
C GLU A 30 -6.13 -17.50 -2.85
N VAL A 31 -5.85 -16.58 -3.79
CA VAL A 31 -6.53 -16.64 -5.09
C VAL A 31 -6.20 -17.92 -5.84
N GLU A 32 -7.12 -18.42 -6.66
CA GLU A 32 -6.86 -19.60 -7.48
C GLU A 32 -6.26 -19.22 -8.84
N SER A 33 -6.73 -18.12 -9.41
CA SER A 33 -6.33 -17.62 -10.73
C SER A 33 -4.82 -17.35 -10.82
N PRO A 34 -4.07 -18.07 -11.70
CA PRO A 34 -2.64 -17.83 -11.90
C PRO A 34 -2.32 -16.39 -12.34
N ARG A 35 -3.27 -15.75 -13.05
CA ARG A 35 -3.16 -14.35 -13.46
C ARG A 35 -3.21 -13.42 -12.26
N LEU A 36 -4.16 -13.62 -11.34
CA LEU A 36 -4.27 -12.81 -10.13
C LEU A 36 -3.05 -13.01 -9.21
N LYS A 37 -2.58 -14.25 -9.04
CA LYS A 37 -1.33 -14.54 -8.30
C LYS A 37 -0.15 -13.71 -8.82
N ALA A 38 0.04 -13.67 -10.13
CA ALA A 38 1.14 -12.93 -10.73
C ALA A 38 1.00 -11.42 -10.53
N ILE A 39 -0.22 -10.89 -10.61
CA ILE A 39 -0.53 -9.48 -10.38
C ILE A 39 -0.22 -9.11 -8.92
N PHE A 40 -0.77 -9.84 -7.95
CA PHE A 40 -0.58 -9.55 -6.53
C PHE A 40 0.88 -9.70 -6.09
N LYS A 41 1.62 -10.70 -6.58
CA LYS A 41 3.07 -10.79 -6.32
C LYS A 41 3.84 -9.56 -6.82
N ARG A 42 3.50 -9.08 -8.03
CA ARG A 42 4.12 -7.86 -8.58
C ARG A 42 3.79 -6.65 -7.71
N ARG A 43 2.56 -6.55 -7.19
CA ARG A 43 2.15 -5.44 -6.32
C ARG A 43 2.82 -5.50 -4.95
N SER A 44 2.94 -6.67 -4.33
CA SER A 44 3.73 -6.86 -3.11
C SER A 44 5.17 -6.36 -3.29
N GLN A 45 5.87 -6.80 -4.35
CA GLN A 45 7.24 -6.35 -4.63
C GLN A 45 7.32 -4.83 -4.82
N GLN A 46 6.34 -4.24 -5.49
CA GLN A 46 6.29 -2.79 -5.68
C GLN A 46 6.14 -2.04 -4.34
N ARG A 47 5.33 -2.55 -3.41
CA ARG A 47 5.16 -1.97 -2.07
C ARG A 47 6.44 -2.06 -1.25
N TYR A 48 7.16 -3.17 -1.35
CA TYR A 48 8.50 -3.33 -0.77
C TYR A 48 9.47 -2.25 -1.29
N ASP A 49 9.51 -2.04 -2.61
CA ASP A 49 10.38 -1.04 -3.24
C ASP A 49 10.01 0.39 -2.80
N PHE A 50 8.72 0.69 -2.67
CA PHE A 50 8.24 1.99 -2.17
C PHE A 50 8.67 2.23 -0.72
N GLY A 51 8.61 1.21 0.13
CA GLY A 51 9.10 1.28 1.50
C GLY A 51 10.57 1.68 1.57
N HIS A 52 11.42 1.15 0.68
CA HIS A 52 12.83 1.55 0.63
C HIS A 52 13.05 2.99 0.19
N GLN A 53 12.29 3.46 -0.79
CA GLN A 53 12.34 4.86 -1.23
C GLN A 53 11.92 5.81 -0.10
N LEU A 54 10.86 5.48 0.63
CA LEU A 54 10.39 6.27 1.76
C LEU A 54 11.41 6.30 2.90
N LYS A 55 12.03 5.17 3.23
CA LYS A 55 13.12 5.12 4.22
C LYS A 55 14.28 6.06 3.86
N ALA A 56 14.65 6.12 2.59
CA ALA A 56 15.71 7.00 2.12
C ALA A 56 15.33 8.48 2.31
N GLU A 57 14.12 8.88 1.94
CA GLU A 57 13.61 10.25 2.14
C GLU A 57 13.52 10.61 3.63
N ILE A 58 12.99 9.72 4.49
CA ILE A 58 12.93 9.92 5.95
C ILE A 58 14.32 10.17 6.52
N THR A 59 15.30 9.34 6.14
CA THR A 59 16.68 9.47 6.61
C THR A 59 17.32 10.76 6.12
N ALA A 60 17.08 11.14 4.86
CA ALA A 60 17.58 12.39 4.30
C ALA A 60 17.03 13.64 5.00
N LEU A 61 15.83 13.55 5.56
CA LEU A 61 15.20 14.60 6.36
C LEU A 61 15.66 14.63 7.83
N GLY A 62 16.54 13.71 8.23
CA GLY A 62 17.05 13.57 9.60
C GLY A 62 16.15 12.73 10.51
N GLY A 63 15.14 12.06 9.95
CA GLY A 63 14.23 11.18 10.66
C GLY A 63 14.75 9.75 10.82
N THR A 64 14.06 8.97 11.64
CA THR A 64 14.29 7.52 11.76
C THR A 64 13.12 6.78 11.09
N PRO A 65 13.39 5.89 10.12
CA PRO A 65 12.33 5.10 9.51
C PRO A 65 11.77 4.04 10.46
N ASP A 66 10.46 3.88 10.42
CA ASP A 66 9.79 2.86 11.21
C ASP A 66 10.11 1.45 10.73
N LYS A 67 10.34 0.57 11.71
CA LYS A 67 10.71 -0.83 11.49
C LYS A 67 9.52 -1.74 11.17
N GLY A 68 8.31 -1.18 11.19
CA GLY A 68 7.08 -1.88 10.85
C GLY A 68 6.65 -2.99 11.81
N THR A 69 7.15 -3.02 13.03
CA THR A 69 6.81 -4.05 14.03
C THR A 69 5.41 -3.90 14.62
N SER A 70 4.87 -2.69 14.75
CA SER A 70 3.51 -2.44 15.25
C SER A 70 2.41 -2.70 14.20
N ILE A 71 2.80 -2.77 12.93
CA ILE A 71 1.96 -2.83 11.73
C ILE A 71 1.30 -4.20 11.57
N LEU A 72 2.00 -5.26 12.00
CA LEU A 72 1.51 -6.63 11.95
C LEU A 72 0.16 -6.81 12.64
N GLY A 73 -0.20 -6.01 13.65
CA GLY A 73 -1.42 -6.23 14.43
C GLY A 73 -2.71 -5.89 13.69
N ASP A 74 -2.78 -4.75 13.03
CA ASP A 74 -4.02 -4.24 12.42
C ASP A 74 -4.30 -4.87 11.06
N MET A 75 -3.28 -5.04 10.22
CA MET A 75 -3.40 -5.77 8.97
C MET A 75 -3.76 -7.23 9.19
N HIS A 76 -3.14 -7.89 10.18
CA HIS A 76 -3.46 -9.29 10.44
C HIS A 76 -4.93 -9.49 10.84
N ARG A 77 -5.51 -8.57 11.62
CA ARG A 77 -6.95 -8.60 11.93
C ARG A 77 -7.84 -8.39 10.70
N ARG A 78 -7.52 -7.41 9.86
CA ARG A 78 -8.27 -7.17 8.62
C ARG A 78 -8.23 -8.40 7.72
N TRP A 79 -7.05 -8.98 7.53
CA TRP A 79 -6.88 -10.19 6.74
C TRP A 79 -7.64 -11.41 7.29
N ILE A 80 -7.68 -11.59 8.62
CA ILE A 80 -8.51 -12.63 9.24
C ILE A 80 -10.00 -12.41 8.91
N ASN A 81 -10.48 -11.17 8.93
CA ASN A 81 -11.87 -10.87 8.57
C ASN A 81 -12.15 -11.16 7.10
N VAL A 82 -11.22 -10.85 6.19
CA VAL A 82 -11.32 -11.24 4.77
C VAL A 82 -11.46 -12.75 4.67
N LYS A 83 -10.54 -13.51 5.28
CA LYS A 83 -10.59 -14.99 5.32
C LYS A 83 -11.90 -15.53 5.88
N ALA A 84 -12.47 -14.88 6.89
CA ALA A 84 -13.75 -15.27 7.47
C ALA A 84 -14.96 -14.96 6.57
N ALA A 85 -14.83 -13.96 5.68
CA ALA A 85 -15.85 -13.57 4.72
C ALA A 85 -15.78 -14.35 3.39
N LEU A 86 -14.65 -15.02 3.10
CA LEU A 86 -14.50 -15.84 1.90
C LEU A 86 -15.60 -16.92 1.85
N SER A 87 -16.40 -16.87 0.80
CA SER A 87 -17.40 -17.88 0.43
C SER A 87 -16.92 -18.66 -0.80
N ASN A 88 -17.81 -19.20 -1.64
CA ASN A 88 -17.39 -19.87 -2.89
C ASN A 88 -16.68 -18.93 -3.88
N ASP A 89 -16.85 -17.60 -3.76
CA ASP A 89 -16.29 -16.59 -4.66
C ASP A 89 -15.07 -15.89 -4.02
N THR A 90 -14.02 -16.69 -3.79
CA THR A 90 -12.80 -16.26 -3.10
C THR A 90 -12.05 -15.16 -3.86
N ASP A 91 -11.95 -15.24 -5.18
CA ASP A 91 -11.21 -14.27 -5.99
C ASP A 91 -11.90 -12.88 -6.01
N GLU A 92 -13.24 -12.83 -6.07
CA GLU A 92 -14.03 -11.57 -6.04
C GLU A 92 -13.88 -10.87 -4.68
N THR A 93 -14.08 -11.59 -3.58
CA THR A 93 -13.93 -11.03 -2.22
C THR A 93 -12.53 -10.46 -1.99
N ILE A 94 -11.49 -11.11 -2.53
CA ILE A 94 -10.11 -10.62 -2.44
C ILE A 94 -9.91 -9.35 -3.28
N LEU A 95 -10.54 -9.25 -4.46
CA LEU A 95 -10.46 -8.07 -5.31
C LEU A 95 -11.13 -6.86 -4.64
N GLU A 96 -12.33 -7.03 -4.06
CA GLU A 96 -13.02 -5.97 -3.30
C GLU A 96 -12.14 -5.42 -2.15
N GLU A 97 -11.50 -6.31 -1.39
CA GLU A 97 -10.66 -5.89 -0.26
C GLU A 97 -9.36 -5.23 -0.74
N CYS A 98 -8.83 -5.66 -1.89
CA CYS A 98 -7.72 -4.97 -2.54
C CYS A 98 -8.12 -3.57 -3.02
N GLU A 99 -9.31 -3.41 -3.61
CA GLU A 99 -9.84 -2.13 -4.06
C GLU A 99 -9.93 -1.16 -2.88
N ARG A 100 -10.65 -1.54 -1.81
CA ARG A 100 -10.78 -0.74 -0.57
C ARG A 100 -9.42 -0.35 0.01
N GLY A 101 -8.47 -1.28 0.00
CA GLY A 101 -7.11 -1.06 0.49
C GLY A 101 -6.35 -0.02 -0.34
N GLU A 102 -6.47 -0.10 -1.67
CA GLU A 102 -5.81 0.79 -2.62
C GLU A 102 -6.45 2.18 -2.66
N GLU A 103 -7.78 2.30 -2.55
CA GLU A 103 -8.49 3.58 -2.37
C GLU A 103 -7.99 4.32 -1.13
N ALA A 104 -7.98 3.65 0.02
CA ALA A 104 -7.49 4.24 1.27
C ALA A 104 -6.01 4.62 1.19
N CYS A 105 -5.19 3.83 0.48
CA CYS A 105 -3.80 4.18 0.24
C CYS A 105 -3.67 5.42 -0.65
N LEU A 106 -4.47 5.51 -1.72
CA LEU A 106 -4.47 6.62 -2.65
C LEU A 106 -4.87 7.94 -1.97
N GLU A 107 -5.89 7.91 -1.11
CA GLU A 107 -6.32 9.04 -0.30
C GLU A 107 -5.18 9.57 0.58
N GLU A 108 -4.54 8.70 1.35
CA GLU A 108 -3.40 9.06 2.21
C GLU A 108 -2.25 9.70 1.41
N TYR A 109 -1.88 9.15 0.26
CA TYR A 109 -0.87 9.77 -0.61
C TYR A 109 -1.29 11.16 -1.07
N ASN A 110 -2.55 11.35 -1.46
CA ASN A 110 -3.05 12.65 -1.88
C ASN A 110 -2.98 13.65 -0.72
N GLU A 111 -3.43 13.27 0.48
CA GLU A 111 -3.33 14.11 1.67
C GLU A 111 -1.88 14.51 1.96
N VAL A 112 -0.92 13.57 1.85
CA VAL A 112 0.50 13.89 2.07
C VAL A 112 1.02 14.89 1.04
N LEU A 113 0.62 14.72 -0.22
CA LEU A 113 1.01 15.60 -1.33
C LEU A 113 0.42 17.00 -1.26
N GLU A 114 -0.64 17.24 -0.47
CA GLU A 114 -1.16 18.58 -0.20
C GLU A 114 -0.19 19.45 0.61
N ASP A 115 0.78 18.84 1.31
CA ASP A 115 1.78 19.60 2.07
C ASP A 115 2.76 20.31 1.14
N THR A 116 2.56 21.62 1.00
CA THR A 116 3.39 22.50 0.17
C THR A 116 4.82 22.67 0.67
N THR A 117 5.13 22.16 1.87
CA THR A 117 6.47 22.26 2.46
C THR A 117 7.35 21.04 2.19
N LEU A 118 6.82 20.03 1.47
CA LEU A 118 7.60 18.87 1.02
C LEU A 118 8.81 19.30 0.16
N PRO A 119 10.00 18.76 0.44
CA PRO A 119 11.13 18.87 -0.48
C PRO A 119 10.74 18.33 -1.87
N ALA A 120 11.30 18.94 -2.91
CA ALA A 120 10.98 18.57 -4.30
C ALA A 120 11.31 17.10 -4.61
N SER A 121 12.40 16.55 -4.03
CA SER A 121 12.75 15.13 -4.17
C SER A 121 11.67 14.23 -3.57
N THR A 122 11.27 14.50 -2.33
CA THR A 122 10.25 13.75 -1.61
C THR A 122 8.92 13.82 -2.34
N ARG A 123 8.50 15.01 -2.79
CA ARG A 123 7.28 15.18 -3.59
C ARG A 123 7.31 14.31 -4.84
N SER A 124 8.41 14.31 -5.59
CA SER A 124 8.54 13.50 -6.81
C SER A 124 8.43 11.99 -6.52
N VAL A 125 9.05 11.51 -5.44
CA VAL A 125 8.91 10.11 -5.00
C VAL A 125 7.45 9.79 -4.69
N LEU A 126 6.78 10.62 -3.89
CA LEU A 126 5.39 10.42 -3.51
C LEU A 126 4.43 10.46 -4.70
N GLU A 127 4.61 11.38 -5.65
CA GLU A 127 3.77 11.46 -6.86
C GLU A 127 3.90 10.21 -7.72
N ASN A 128 5.12 9.69 -7.89
CA ASN A 128 5.37 8.46 -8.63
C ASN A 128 4.70 7.26 -7.95
N GLN A 129 4.83 7.14 -6.63
CA GLN A 129 4.18 6.08 -5.87
C GLN A 129 2.65 6.19 -5.94
N ARG A 130 2.08 7.38 -5.68
CA ARG A 130 0.65 7.67 -5.78
C ARG A 130 0.08 7.30 -7.15
N ASN A 131 0.76 7.69 -8.23
CA ASN A 131 0.31 7.36 -9.59
C ASN A 131 0.30 5.84 -9.82
N SER A 132 1.24 5.11 -9.22
CA SER A 132 1.25 3.67 -9.29
C SER A 132 0.15 2.99 -8.46
N VAL A 133 -0.17 3.53 -7.28
CA VAL A 133 -1.33 3.12 -6.46
C VAL A 133 -2.62 3.31 -7.27
N LYS A 134 -2.79 4.49 -7.88
CA LYS A 134 -3.94 4.77 -8.73
C LYS A 134 -4.06 3.78 -9.90
N MET A 135 -2.95 3.42 -10.55
CA MET A 135 -2.96 2.40 -11.60
C MET A 135 -3.23 0.99 -11.07
N ALA A 136 -2.93 0.71 -9.80
CA ALA A 136 -3.27 -0.56 -9.15
C ALA A 136 -4.78 -0.64 -8.90
N LEU A 137 -5.36 0.41 -8.32
CA LEU A 137 -6.79 0.53 -8.10
C LEU A 137 -7.58 0.32 -9.40
N GLN A 138 -7.25 1.06 -10.46
CA GLN A 138 -7.88 0.91 -11.78
C GLN A 138 -7.73 -0.49 -12.38
N GLN A 139 -6.64 -1.18 -12.07
CA GLN A 139 -6.43 -2.55 -12.53
C GLN A 139 -7.32 -3.53 -11.76
N VAL A 140 -7.50 -3.34 -10.45
CA VAL A 140 -8.35 -4.17 -9.59
C VAL A 140 -9.81 -3.99 -9.97
N GLU A 141 -10.30 -2.75 -10.08
CA GLU A 141 -11.66 -2.42 -10.55
C GLU A 141 -11.97 -3.14 -11.88
N SER A 142 -11.03 -3.07 -12.84
CA SER A 142 -11.22 -3.71 -14.15
C SER A 142 -11.12 -5.24 -14.13
N LEU A 143 -10.56 -5.83 -13.07
CA LEU A 143 -10.54 -7.28 -12.87
C LEU A 143 -11.83 -7.75 -12.21
N GLU A 144 -12.36 -6.99 -11.26
CA GLU A 144 -13.63 -7.25 -10.58
C GLU A 144 -14.80 -7.19 -11.55
N GLU A 145 -14.88 -6.18 -12.44
CA GLU A 145 -15.91 -6.12 -13.51
C GLU A 145 -15.93 -7.36 -14.43
N LYS A 146 -14.86 -8.16 -14.44
CA LYS A 146 -14.67 -9.33 -15.30
C LYS A 146 -14.67 -10.65 -14.53
N ALA A 147 -14.76 -10.63 -13.20
CA ALA A 147 -14.88 -11.80 -12.35
C ALA A 147 -16.32 -12.32 -12.39
#